data_AF-A0AA96EBE6-F1
#
_entry.id   AF-A0AA96EBE6-F1
#
_cell.length_a   1.000
_cell.length_b   1.000
_cell.length_c   1.000
_cell.angle_alpha   90.00
_cell.angle_beta   90.00
_cell.angle_gamma   90.00
#
_symmetry.space_group_name_H-M   'P 1'
#
loop_
_entity.id
_entity.type
_entity.pdbx_description
1 polymer ?
#
loop_
_entity_poly.entity_id
_entity_poly.type
_entity_poly.pdbx_seq_one_letter_code
_entity_poly.pdbx_strand_id
1 'polypeptide(L)' 'MRRLFVLPTSRAGWGLLAAFIVLVLAGTWPVIGFINQAALVFGLPLMIVWSYVVIFSCVGVMLVGNRLVERDGHE' A
#
# COMPACT_ATOMS: atom_id res chain seq x y z
N MET A 1 13.42 -27.02 9.58
CA MET A 1 13.37 -26.50 8.19
C MET A 1 12.85 -25.06 8.26
N ARG A 2 13.69 -24.07 7.95
CA ARG A 2 13.33 -22.64 8.03
C ARG A 2 12.41 -22.31 6.87
N ARG A 3 11.13 -22.01 7.13
CA ARG A 3 10.21 -21.54 6.08
C ARG A 3 10.73 -20.16 5.62
N LEU A 4 11.30 -20.09 4.42
CA LEU A 4 11.74 -18.82 3.81
C LEU A 4 10.56 -17.93 3.38
N PHE A 5 9.38 -18.52 3.21
CA PHE A 5 8.17 -17.84 2.80
C PHE A 5 7.08 -18.03 3.86
N VAL A 6 6.64 -16.91 4.43
CA VAL A 6 5.47 -16.85 5.31
C VAL A 6 4.35 -16.27 4.46
N LEU A 7 3.39 -17.12 4.07
CA LEU A 7 2.19 -16.69 3.35
C LEU A 7 1.05 -16.46 4.35
N PRO A 8 0.15 -15.50 4.08
CA PRO A 8 -1.05 -15.33 4.88
C PRO A 8 -1.93 -16.58 4.80
N THR A 9 -2.37 -17.07 5.96
CA THR A 9 -3.28 -18.22 6.08
C THR A 9 -4.75 -17.82 6.11
N SER A 10 -5.05 -16.55 6.42
CA SER A 10 -6.42 -16.01 6.48
C SER A 10 -6.79 -15.20 5.24
N ARG A 11 -8.10 -15.19 4.90
CA ARG A 11 -8.65 -14.34 3.81
C ARG A 11 -8.36 -12.86 4.04
N ALA A 12 -8.36 -12.42 5.30
CA ALA A 12 -8.07 -11.05 5.67
C ALA A 12 -6.58 -10.70 5.48
N GLY A 13 -5.67 -11.64 5.79
CA GLY A 13 -4.24 -11.49 5.50
C GLY A 13 -3.92 -11.44 4.00
N TRP A 14 -4.64 -12.21 3.19
CA TRP A 14 -4.55 -12.11 1.72
C TRP A 14 -5.05 -10.75 1.20
N GLY A 15 -6.13 -10.22 1.77
CA GLY A 15 -6.60 -8.87 1.47
C GLY A 15 -5.57 -7.79 1.83
N LEU A 16 -4.90 -7.93 2.97
CA LEU A 16 -3.85 -7.01 3.41
C LEU A 16 -2.63 -7.04 2.47
N LEU A 17 -2.20 -8.24 2.07
CA LEU A 17 -1.11 -8.43 1.12
C LEU A 17 -1.45 -7.79 -0.24
N ALA A 18 -2.66 -8.03 -0.75
CA ALA A 18 -3.13 -7.43 -1.99
C ALA A 18 -3.15 -5.89 -1.91
N ALA A 19 -3.65 -5.32 -0.81
CA ALA A 19 -3.64 -3.87 -0.58
C ALA A 19 -2.22 -3.30 -0.56
N PHE A 20 -1.27 -4.00 0.08
CA PHE A 20 0.13 -3.60 0.11
C PHE A 20 0.76 -3.63 -1.29
N ILE A 21 0.52 -4.68 -2.07
CA ILE A 21 1.02 -4.78 -3.45
C ILE A 21 0.47 -3.64 -4.32
N VAL A 22 -0.82 -3.32 -4.19
CA VAL A 22 -1.45 -2.19 -4.91
C VAL A 22 -0.77 -0.87 -4.55
N LEU A 23 -0.43 -0.64 -3.28
CA LEU A 23 0.27 0.57 -2.84
C LEU A 23 1.69 0.66 -3.39
N VAL A 24 2.42 -0.45 -3.43
CA VAL A 24 3.74 -0.52 -4.07
C VAL A 24 3.62 -0.14 -5.55
N LEU A 25 2.66 -0.72 -6.26
CA LEU A 25 2.42 -0.40 -7.66
C LEU A 25 2.07 1.09 -7.86
N ALA A 26 1.21 1.64 -6.99
CA ALA A 26 0.81 3.04 -7.03
C ALA A 26 1.97 4.03 -6.81
N GLY A 27 3.01 3.62 -6.08
CA GLY A 27 4.25 4.38 -5.88
C GLY A 27 5.33 4.15 -6.94
N THR A 28 5.17 3.17 -7.85
CA THR A 28 6.16 2.87 -8.89
C THR A 28 5.96 3.67 -10.17
N TRP A 29 7.07 3.86 -10.91
CA TRP A 29 7.16 4.63 -12.15
C TRP A 29 6.01 4.43 -13.17
N PRO A 30 5.51 3.20 -13.48
CA PRO A 30 4.46 3.05 -14.50
C PRO A 30 3.15 3.74 -14.13
N VAL A 31 2.80 3.85 -12.85
CA VAL A 31 1.56 4.51 -12.40
C VAL A 31 1.75 6.02 -12.33
N ILE A 32 2.95 6.47 -11.97
CA ILE A 32 3.31 7.89 -11.92
C ILE A 32 3.13 8.58 -13.27
N GLY A 33 3.39 7.90 -14.39
CA GLY A 33 3.18 8.45 -15.74
C GLY A 33 1.73 8.80 -16.07
N PHE A 34 0.74 8.16 -15.42
CA PHE A 34 -0.67 8.51 -15.58
C PHE A 34 -1.04 9.79 -14.82
N ILE A 35 -0.41 10.01 -13.66
CA ILE A 35 -0.64 11.18 -12.81
C ILE A 35 0.16 12.39 -13.34
N ASN A 36 1.41 12.17 -13.76
CA ASN A 36 2.33 13.20 -14.22
C ASN A 36 2.13 13.52 -15.71
N GLN A 37 1.01 14.17 -16.04
CA GLN A 37 0.80 14.75 -17.38
C GLN A 37 1.51 16.11 -17.45
N ALA A 38 2.33 16.31 -18.49
CA ALA A 38 3.16 17.51 -18.69
C ALA A 38 2.37 18.80 -19.01
N ALA A 39 1.10 18.90 -18.58
CA ALA A 39 0.36 20.14 -18.61
C ALA A 39 0.99 21.09 -17.58
N LEU A 40 1.59 22.16 -18.11
CA LEU A 40 2.69 22.99 -17.61
C LEU A 40 2.54 23.68 -16.24
N VAL A 41 1.51 23.39 -15.43
CA VAL A 41 1.19 24.20 -14.24
C VAL A 41 1.06 23.38 -12.95
N PHE A 42 0.77 22.07 -13.01
CA PHE A 42 0.47 21.28 -11.80
C PHE A 42 1.17 19.92 -11.68
N GLY A 43 2.07 19.53 -12.59
CA GLY A 43 2.74 18.22 -12.51
C GLY A 43 3.44 17.97 -11.15
N LEU A 44 4.31 18.89 -10.73
CA LEU A 44 5.06 18.75 -9.48
C LEU A 44 4.16 18.83 -8.23
N PRO A 45 3.22 19.80 -8.08
CA PRO A 45 2.28 19.81 -6.96
C PRO A 45 1.39 18.56 -6.89
N LEU A 46 0.90 18.07 -8.03
CA LEU A 46 0.06 16.87 -8.10
C LEU A 46 0.83 15.62 -7.67
N MET A 47 2.11 15.52 -8.04
CA MET A 47 3.02 14.47 -7.60
C MET A 47 3.24 14.47 -6.08
N ILE A 48 3.34 15.65 -5.48
CA ILE A 48 3.44 15.79 -4.01
C ILE A 48 2.17 15.27 -3.35
N VAL A 49 1.00 15.71 -3.82
CA VAL A 49 -0.30 15.25 -3.29
C VAL A 49 -0.43 13.74 -3.44
N TRP A 50 -0.09 13.18 -4.62
CA TRP A 50 -0.14 11.74 -4.86
C TRP A 50 0.79 10.96 -3.91
N SER A 51 1.99 11.49 -3.67
CA SER A 51 2.94 10.89 -2.74
C SER A 51 2.38 10.83 -1.32
N TYR A 52 1.74 11.92 -0.85
CA TYR A 52 1.04 11.91 0.44
C TYR A 52 -0.09 10.89 0.48
N VAL A 53 -0.91 10.79 -0.57
CA VAL A 53 -1.98 9.79 -0.68
C VAL A 53 -1.42 8.37 -0.50
N VAL A 54 -0.32 8.04 -1.20
CA VAL A 54 0.33 6.73 -1.08
C VAL A 54 0.86 6.49 0.34
N ILE A 55 1.56 7.47 0.93
CA ILE A 55 2.11 7.37 2.29
C ILE A 55 1.01 7.15 3.33
N PHE A 56 -0.05 7.97 3.32
CA PHE A 56 -1.17 7.81 4.25
C PHE A 56 -1.88 6.48 4.08
N SER A 57 -2.00 6.01 2.84
CA SER A 57 -2.59 4.70 2.56
C SER A 57 -1.72 3.56 3.09
N CYS A 58 -0.39 3.64 2.98
CA CYS A 58 0.53 2.69 3.61
C CYS A 58 0.35 2.64 5.12
N VAL A 59 0.29 3.81 5.78
CA VAL A 59 0.03 3.90 7.22
C VAL A 59 -1.31 3.26 7.56
N GLY A 60 -2.36 3.56 6.80
CA GLY A 60 -3.70 2.98 6.99
C GLY A 60 -3.72 1.47 6.87
N VAL A 61 -3.08 0.90 5.83
CA VAL A 61 -2.95 -0.56 5.66
C VAL A 61 -2.19 -1.18 6.82
N MET A 62 -1.10 -0.59 7.28
CA MET A 62 -0.36 -1.09 8.44
C MET A 62 -1.22 -1.07 9.72
N LEU A 63 -2.00 0.00 9.91
CA LEU A 63 -2.88 0.16 11.06
C LEU A 63 -4.01 -0.88 11.06
N VAL A 64 -4.60 -1.14 9.89
CA VAL A 64 -5.59 -2.22 9.68
C VAL A 64 -4.95 -3.59 9.93
N GLY A 65 -3.74 -3.81 9.42
CA GLY A 65 -2.99 -5.05 9.64
C GLY A 65 -2.72 -5.30 11.11
N ASN A 66 -2.27 -4.28 11.84
CA ASN A 66 -2.02 -4.37 13.28
C ASN A 66 -3.30 -4.73 14.05
N ARG A 67 -4.42 -4.06 13.77
CA ARG A 67 -5.71 -4.37 14.41
C ARG A 67 -6.21 -5.78 14.10
N LEU A 68 -5.93 -6.29 12.91
CA LEU A 68 -6.31 -7.64 12.52
C LEU A 68 -5.49 -8.69 13.28
N VAL A 69 -4.18 -8.48 13.41
CA VAL A 69 -3.28 -9.35 14.20
C VAL A 69 -3.65 -9.31 15.69
N GLU A 70 -3.97 -8.13 16.22
CA GLU A 70 -4.35 -7.95 17.62
C GLU A 70 -5.68 -8.67 17.93
N ARG A 71 -6.61 -8.70 16.97
CA ARG A 71 -7.87 -9.45 17.09
C ARG A 71 -7.66 -10.97 17.05
N ASP A 72 -6.80 -11.46 16.16
CA ASP A 72 -6.50 -12.90 16.02
C ASP A 72 -5.64 -13.44 17.18
N GLY A 73 -4.89 -12.58 17.89
CA GLY A 73 -4.06 -12.96 19.04
C GLY A 73 -4.78 -13.01 20.40
N HIS A 74 -6.05 -12.61 20.45
CA HIS A 74 -6.89 -12.60 21.65
C HIS A 74 -7.91 -13.76 21.71
N GLU A 75 -7.87 -14.69 20.74
CA GLU A 75 -8.59 -15.98 20.75
C GLU A 75 -7.61 -17.14 21.04
#